data_AF-A0A8T4P698-F1
#
_entry.id   AF-A0A8T4P698-F1
#
_cell.length_a   1.000
_cell.length_b   1.000
_cell.length_c   1.000
_cell.angle_alpha   90.00
_cell.angle_beta   90.00
_cell.angle_gamma   90.00
#
_symmetry.space_group_name_H-M   'P 1'
#
loop_
_entity.id
_entity.type
_entity.pdbx_description
1 polymer ?
#
loop_
_entity_poly.entity_id
_entity_poly.type
_entity_poly.pdbx_seq_one_letter_code
_entity_poly.pdbx_strand_id
1 'polypeptide(L)'
;MKKIIFICLLILVILISGCAQEKPTQEDKFVKDLIAKEEGEQLGTIELVEKCIYKDQTIYHLVAGCCDFFNGVYNKNSDKICSTGGLTGRGDGKCPDFFERRKNCELIWEASSSQQSEEKECITDTDCGIGGCSGQICGQKDKVKDIITICEWREEYDCYRKTACSCVDNKCQWEETSEFLDCIASKSSAAVIT
;
A
#
# COMPACT_ATOMS: atom_id res chain seq x y z
N MET A 1 -3.33 58.45 6.43
CA MET A 1 -4.24 57.69 7.33
C MET A 1 -5.31 56.90 6.58
N LYS A 2 -6.08 57.48 5.64
CA LYS A 2 -7.08 56.73 4.83
C LYS A 2 -6.49 55.57 3.98
N LYS A 3 -5.27 55.70 3.47
CA LYS A 3 -4.57 54.63 2.73
C LYS A 3 -4.18 53.43 3.59
N ILE A 4 -3.86 53.64 4.88
CA ILE A 4 -3.51 52.55 5.82
C ILE A 4 -4.77 51.78 6.24
N ILE A 5 -5.90 52.48 6.41
CA ILE A 5 -7.21 51.85 6.69
C ILE A 5 -7.67 50.98 5.52
N PHE A 6 -7.48 51.43 4.27
CA PHE A 6 -7.83 50.65 3.08
C PHE A 6 -6.98 49.38 2.91
N ILE A 7 -5.70 49.43 3.28
CA ILE A 7 -4.79 48.27 3.23
C ILE A 7 -5.17 47.25 4.32
N CYS A 8 -5.53 47.69 5.53
CA CYS A 8 -5.99 46.78 6.59
C CYS A 8 -7.34 46.11 6.25
N LEU A 9 -8.24 46.81 5.56
CA LEU A 9 -9.53 46.24 5.13
C LEU A 9 -9.38 45.23 3.99
N LEU A 10 -8.40 45.42 3.10
CA LEU A 10 -8.09 44.44 2.03
C LEU A 10 -7.43 43.17 2.60
N ILE A 11 -6.56 43.31 3.60
CA ILE A 11 -5.87 42.18 4.25
C ILE A 11 -6.85 41.35 5.09
N LEU A 12 -7.88 41.96 5.70
CA LEU A 12 -8.91 41.25 6.44
C LEU A 12 -9.84 40.41 5.53
N VAL A 13 -10.02 40.80 4.26
CA VAL A 13 -10.83 40.06 3.28
C VAL A 13 -10.08 38.84 2.71
N ILE A 14 -8.74 38.85 2.72
CA ILE A 14 -7.92 37.74 2.23
C ILE A 14 -7.85 36.58 3.25
N LEU A 15 -8.14 36.82 4.53
CA LEU A 15 -8.16 35.80 5.60
C LEU A 15 -9.45 34.94 5.66
N ILE A 16 -10.41 35.16 4.75
CA ILE A 16 -11.72 34.45 4.76
C ILE A 16 -11.93 33.51 3.55
N SER A 17 -10.94 33.35 2.67
CA SER A 17 -10.94 32.23 1.72
C SER A 17 -10.36 31.03 2.47
N GLY A 18 -11.13 30.18 3.14
CA GLY A 18 -12.23 29.40 2.60
C GLY A 18 -11.65 28.04 2.17
N CYS A 19 -11.50 27.10 3.10
CA CYS A 19 -11.32 25.70 2.74
C CYS A 19 -12.64 25.21 2.13
N ALA A 20 -12.77 25.33 0.81
CA ALA A 20 -13.83 24.65 0.08
C ALA A 20 -13.46 23.16 0.08
N GLN A 21 -13.96 22.43 1.07
CA GLN A 21 -13.95 20.97 1.00
C GLN A 21 -14.90 20.61 -0.15
N GLU A 22 -14.34 20.17 -1.28
CA GLU A 22 -15.12 19.77 -2.44
C GLU A 22 -16.15 18.72 -2.00
N LYS A 23 -17.43 18.97 -2.29
CA LYS A 23 -18.47 18.01 -1.95
C LYS A 23 -18.21 16.72 -2.74
N PRO A 24 -18.29 15.53 -2.11
CA PRO A 24 -18.11 14.27 -2.82
C PRO A 24 -19.08 14.20 -3.99
N THR A 25 -18.54 13.85 -5.15
CA THR A 25 -19.30 13.70 -6.39
C THR A 25 -20.28 12.53 -6.28
N GLN A 26 -21.24 12.45 -7.21
CA GLN A 26 -22.17 11.33 -7.27
C GLN A 26 -21.44 10.00 -7.52
N GLU A 27 -20.33 10.01 -8.26
CA GLU A 27 -19.48 8.84 -8.48
C GLU A 27 -18.77 8.43 -7.19
N ASP A 28 -18.25 9.39 -6.40
CA ASP A 28 -17.61 9.09 -5.12
C ASP A 28 -18.55 8.37 -4.15
N LYS A 29 -19.83 8.78 -4.12
CA LYS A 29 -20.84 8.10 -3.29
C LYS A 29 -21.08 6.67 -3.77
N PHE A 30 -21.25 6.47 -5.08
CA PHE A 30 -21.47 5.15 -5.67
C PHE A 30 -20.32 4.19 -5.35
N VAL A 31 -19.07 4.65 -5.53
CA VAL A 31 -17.87 3.83 -5.26
C VAL A 31 -17.77 3.45 -3.78
N LYS A 32 -18.02 4.40 -2.87
CA LYS A 32 -18.03 4.14 -1.43
C LYS A 32 -19.09 3.12 -1.02
N ASP A 33 -20.31 3.25 -1.56
CA ASP A 33 -21.40 2.30 -1.30
C ASP A 33 -21.04 0.90 -1.84
N LEU A 34 -20.35 0.83 -2.98
CA LEU A 34 -19.93 -0.43 -3.59
C LEU A 34 -18.81 -1.14 -2.80
N ILE A 35 -17.83 -0.38 -2.31
CA ILE A 35 -16.77 -0.90 -1.43
C ILE A 35 -17.39 -1.48 -0.16
N ALA A 36 -18.24 -0.71 0.53
CA ALA A 36 -18.89 -1.14 1.76
C ALA A 36 -19.74 -2.42 1.56
N LYS A 37 -20.36 -2.58 0.38
CA LYS A 37 -21.06 -3.81 0.02
C LYS A 37 -20.11 -5.00 -0.12
N GLU A 38 -19.02 -4.88 -0.88
CA GLU A 38 -18.09 -5.99 -1.12
C GLU A 38 -17.36 -6.41 0.17
N GLU A 39 -16.93 -5.45 1.00
CA GLU A 39 -16.30 -5.72 2.31
C GLU A 39 -17.27 -6.35 3.32
N GLY A 40 -18.58 -6.12 3.16
CA GLY A 40 -19.60 -6.81 3.96
C GLY A 40 -19.83 -8.26 3.51
N GLU A 41 -19.52 -8.60 2.25
CA GLU A 41 -19.69 -9.94 1.68
C GLU A 41 -18.44 -10.82 1.83
N GLN A 42 -17.24 -10.23 1.82
CA GLN A 42 -15.96 -10.93 1.97
C GLN A 42 -15.24 -10.50 3.26
N LEU A 43 -14.54 -11.43 3.91
CA LEU A 43 -13.69 -11.11 5.08
C LEU A 43 -12.36 -10.49 4.62
N GLY A 44 -12.40 -9.33 3.97
CA GLY A 44 -11.22 -8.64 3.42
C GLY A 44 -11.52 -7.19 3.08
N THR A 45 -10.47 -6.38 2.99
CA THR A 45 -10.54 -4.96 2.61
C THR A 45 -10.34 -4.78 1.10
N ILE A 46 -10.95 -3.73 0.55
CA ILE A 46 -10.68 -3.31 -0.84
C ILE A 46 -9.44 -2.42 -0.86
N GLU A 47 -8.48 -2.77 -1.70
CA GLU A 47 -7.25 -2.01 -1.89
C GLU A 47 -7.46 -0.89 -2.90
N LEU A 48 -8.15 -1.18 -4.00
CA LEU A 48 -8.42 -0.19 -5.05
C LEU A 48 -9.65 -0.52 -5.88
N VAL A 49 -10.13 0.50 -6.61
CA VAL A 49 -11.23 0.39 -7.58
C VAL A 49 -10.81 0.96 -8.93
N GLU A 50 -10.88 0.12 -9.96
CA GLU A 50 -10.68 0.52 -11.35
C GLU A 50 -12.01 0.60 -12.10
N LYS A 51 -12.20 1.67 -12.87
CA LYS A 51 -13.29 1.83 -13.83
C LYS A 51 -12.80 1.46 -15.20
N CYS A 52 -13.38 0.43 -15.82
CA CYS A 52 -12.97 -0.04 -17.15
C CYS A 52 -14.15 -0.12 -18.11
N ILE A 53 -13.85 -0.30 -19.40
CA ILE A 53 -14.80 -0.79 -20.39
C ILE A 53 -14.56 -2.28 -20.62
N TYR A 54 -15.59 -3.10 -20.46
CA TYR A 54 -15.56 -4.53 -20.73
C TYR A 54 -16.88 -4.95 -21.38
N LYS A 55 -16.81 -5.71 -22.49
CA LYS A 55 -17.98 -6.06 -23.32
C LYS A 55 -18.86 -4.84 -23.66
N ASP A 56 -18.20 -3.72 -23.98
CA ASP A 56 -18.79 -2.42 -24.30
C ASP A 56 -19.69 -1.82 -23.19
N GLN A 57 -19.48 -2.25 -21.94
CA GLN A 57 -20.12 -1.69 -20.75
C GLN A 57 -19.07 -1.08 -19.82
N THR A 58 -19.42 0.02 -19.16
CA THR A 58 -18.65 0.55 -18.03
C THR A 58 -18.82 -0.38 -16.84
N ILE A 59 -17.69 -0.85 -16.31
CA ILE A 59 -17.63 -1.72 -15.13
C ILE A 59 -16.73 -1.10 -14.07
N TYR A 60 -16.90 -1.57 -12.84
CA TYR A 60 -16.10 -1.24 -11.67
C TYR A 60 -15.47 -2.53 -11.14
N HIS A 61 -14.14 -2.62 -11.19
CA HIS A 61 -13.36 -3.75 -10.72
C HIS A 61 -12.78 -3.41 -9.36
N LEU A 62 -13.29 -4.07 -8.33
CA LEU A 62 -12.84 -3.92 -6.95
C LEU A 62 -11.76 -4.95 -6.69
N VAL A 63 -10.56 -4.48 -6.37
CA VAL A 63 -9.40 -5.33 -6.10
C VAL A 63 -9.23 -5.47 -4.60
N ALA A 64 -9.30 -6.71 -4.10
CA ALA A 64 -9.08 -7.03 -2.71
C ALA A 64 -7.61 -6.88 -2.33
N GLY A 65 -7.34 -6.56 -1.06
CA GLY A 65 -5.97 -6.43 -0.54
C GLY A 65 -5.19 -7.74 -0.39
N CYS A 66 -5.82 -8.90 -0.66
CA CYS A 66 -5.15 -10.21 -0.61
C CYS A 66 -5.43 -11.01 -1.89
N CYS A 67 -4.40 -11.68 -2.41
CA CYS A 67 -4.48 -12.51 -3.60
C CYS A 67 -5.40 -13.74 -3.46
N ASP A 68 -5.68 -14.17 -2.24
CA ASP A 68 -6.57 -15.31 -1.97
C ASP A 68 -8.05 -14.92 -2.07
N PHE A 69 -8.37 -13.63 -2.06
CA PHE A 69 -9.73 -13.11 -2.18
C PHE A 69 -10.15 -12.86 -3.62
N PHE A 70 -11.46 -12.91 -3.83
CA PHE A 70 -12.04 -12.63 -5.13
C PHE A 70 -12.16 -11.13 -5.34
N ASN A 71 -11.77 -10.68 -6.52
CA ASN A 71 -11.94 -9.30 -6.96
C ASN A 71 -13.29 -9.17 -7.68
N GLY A 72 -14.20 -8.38 -7.13
CA GLY A 72 -15.55 -8.20 -7.68
C GLY A 72 -15.57 -7.33 -8.93
N VAL A 73 -16.31 -7.73 -9.96
CA VAL A 73 -16.57 -6.92 -11.16
C VAL A 73 -18.04 -6.55 -11.22
N TYR A 74 -18.32 -5.25 -11.19
CA TYR A 74 -19.65 -4.69 -11.03
C TYR A 74 -20.07 -3.81 -12.21
N ASN A 75 -21.37 -3.76 -12.51
CA ASN A 75 -21.91 -2.77 -13.43
C ASN A 75 -22.26 -1.45 -12.69
N LYS A 76 -22.72 -0.44 -13.45
CA LYS A 76 -23.18 0.86 -12.91
C LYS A 76 -24.41 0.82 -11.99
N ASN A 77 -25.08 -0.33 -11.88
CA ASN A 77 -26.24 -0.54 -11.01
C ASN A 77 -25.86 -1.28 -9.72
N SER A 78 -24.56 -1.50 -9.47
CA SER A 78 -24.04 -2.30 -8.34
C SER A 78 -24.40 -3.79 -8.38
N ASP A 79 -24.72 -4.33 -9.57
CA ASP A 79 -24.88 -5.77 -9.78
C ASP A 79 -23.51 -6.41 -10.05
N LYS A 80 -23.21 -7.50 -9.35
CA LYS A 80 -21.98 -8.28 -9.54
C LYS A 80 -22.09 -9.11 -10.83
N ILE A 81 -21.26 -8.80 -11.81
CA ILE A 81 -21.21 -9.51 -13.09
C ILE A 81 -20.44 -10.83 -12.92
N CYS A 82 -19.29 -10.76 -12.26
CA CYS A 82 -18.38 -11.89 -12.05
C CYS A 82 -17.34 -11.57 -10.98
N SER A 83 -16.49 -12.55 -10.71
CA SER A 83 -15.34 -12.42 -9.81
C SER A 83 -14.07 -12.82 -10.55
N THR A 84 -12.97 -12.12 -10.30
CA THR A 84 -11.61 -12.46 -10.77
C THR A 84 -10.71 -12.75 -9.56
N GLY A 85 -9.45 -13.15 -9.75
CA GLY A 85 -8.53 -13.40 -8.63
C GLY A 85 -8.82 -14.70 -7.86
N GLY A 86 -8.71 -14.65 -6.53
CA GLY A 86 -8.75 -15.82 -5.65
C GLY A 86 -7.50 -16.70 -5.74
N LEU A 87 -7.45 -17.77 -4.93
CA LEU A 87 -6.31 -18.71 -4.86
C LEU A 87 -5.77 -19.21 -6.21
N THR A 88 -6.64 -19.34 -7.22
CA THR A 88 -6.25 -19.80 -8.56
C THR A 88 -5.97 -18.68 -9.56
N GLY A 89 -6.30 -17.43 -9.21
CA GLY A 89 -6.29 -16.27 -10.09
C GLY A 89 -7.44 -16.21 -11.11
N ARG A 90 -8.21 -17.29 -11.28
CA ARG A 90 -9.25 -17.41 -12.33
C ARG A 90 -10.62 -16.89 -11.92
N GLY A 91 -10.80 -16.49 -10.66
CA GLY A 91 -12.09 -16.02 -10.17
C GLY A 91 -13.18 -17.10 -10.17
N ASP A 92 -14.41 -16.68 -10.46
CA ASP A 92 -15.58 -17.57 -10.53
C ASP A 92 -15.82 -18.17 -11.92
N GLY A 93 -14.92 -17.91 -12.88
CA GLY A 93 -14.98 -18.44 -14.24
C GLY A 93 -16.04 -17.80 -15.15
N LYS A 94 -16.81 -16.80 -14.68
CA LYS A 94 -17.85 -16.14 -15.50
C LYS A 94 -17.29 -15.11 -16.48
N CYS A 95 -16.10 -14.59 -16.20
CA CYS A 95 -15.38 -13.64 -17.06
C CYS A 95 -13.96 -14.14 -17.34
N PRO A 96 -13.79 -15.23 -18.10
CA PRO A 96 -12.46 -15.83 -18.35
C PRO A 96 -11.55 -14.94 -19.20
N ASP A 97 -12.13 -13.99 -19.93
CA ASP A 97 -11.48 -13.07 -20.88
C ASP A 97 -11.41 -11.63 -20.36
N PHE A 98 -11.60 -11.43 -19.04
CA PHE A 98 -11.71 -10.11 -18.43
C PHE A 98 -10.45 -9.27 -18.64
N PHE A 99 -9.28 -9.80 -18.31
CA PHE A 99 -8.03 -9.06 -18.36
C PHE A 99 -7.53 -8.81 -19.79
N GLU A 100 -7.90 -9.67 -20.74
CA GLU A 100 -7.56 -9.50 -22.16
C GLU A 100 -8.46 -8.50 -22.88
N ARG A 101 -9.74 -8.42 -22.49
CA ARG A 101 -10.74 -7.59 -23.21
C ARG A 101 -11.12 -6.29 -22.51
N ARG A 102 -10.78 -6.11 -21.24
CA ARG A 102 -10.96 -4.81 -20.57
C ARG A 102 -10.08 -3.76 -21.23
N LYS A 103 -10.61 -2.56 -21.41
CA LYS A 103 -9.91 -1.41 -22.01
C LYS A 103 -10.30 -0.13 -21.29
N ASN A 104 -9.48 0.91 -21.44
CA ASN A 104 -9.71 2.23 -20.84
C ASN A 104 -9.96 2.14 -19.32
N CYS A 105 -9.07 1.45 -18.62
CA CYS A 105 -9.13 1.31 -17.17
C CYS A 105 -8.53 2.55 -16.48
N GLU A 106 -9.27 3.13 -15.55
CA GLU A 106 -8.89 4.29 -14.75
C GLU A 106 -8.98 3.92 -13.26
N LEU A 107 -7.95 4.23 -12.49
CA LEU A 107 -8.00 4.14 -11.03
C LEU A 107 -8.87 5.28 -10.50
N ILE A 108 -10.02 4.96 -9.92
CA ILE A 108 -10.98 5.96 -9.43
C ILE A 108 -11.06 6.03 -7.91
N TRP A 109 -10.47 5.07 -7.22
CA TRP A 109 -10.33 5.05 -5.77
C TRP A 109 -9.19 4.10 -5.37
N GLU A 110 -8.42 4.46 -4.36
CA GLU A 110 -7.45 3.59 -3.69
C GLU A 110 -7.55 3.77 -2.18
N ALA A 111 -7.22 2.73 -1.43
CA ALA A 111 -7.16 2.80 0.01
C ALA A 111 -6.06 3.80 0.44
N SER A 112 -6.29 4.51 1.54
CA SER A 112 -5.31 5.48 2.06
C SER A 112 -3.98 4.84 2.47
N SER A 113 -3.91 3.50 2.60
CA SER A 113 -2.68 2.75 2.82
C SER A 113 -1.82 2.57 1.57
N SER A 114 -2.38 2.72 0.36
CA SER A 114 -1.67 2.65 -0.92
C SER A 114 -1.16 4.01 -1.39
N GLN A 115 -1.64 5.09 -0.80
CA GLN A 115 -1.10 6.44 -0.98
C GLN A 115 0.29 6.51 -0.36
N GLN A 116 1.31 6.08 -1.11
CA GLN A 116 2.69 6.49 -0.86
C GLN A 116 2.79 8.01 -1.09
N SER A 117 2.38 8.78 -0.08
CA SER A 117 3.20 9.94 0.26
C SER A 117 4.60 9.39 0.56
N GLU A 118 5.63 10.10 0.14
CA GLU A 118 6.99 9.86 0.61
C GLU A 118 7.10 10.17 2.11
N GLU A 119 6.38 9.43 2.96
CA GLU A 119 6.67 9.39 4.37
C GLU A 119 7.97 8.62 4.53
N LYS A 120 9.02 9.40 4.79
CA LYS A 120 10.31 8.92 5.26
C LYS A 120 10.08 7.86 6.32
N GLU A 121 10.55 6.64 6.07
CA GLU A 121 10.43 5.52 7.03
C GLU A 121 11.20 5.84 8.31
N CYS A 122 12.32 6.57 8.18
CA CYS A 122 13.12 7.08 9.27
C CYS A 122 13.71 8.46 8.93
N ILE A 123 14.06 9.23 9.96
CA ILE A 123 14.81 10.50 9.83
C ILE A 123 16.23 10.32 10.37
N THR A 124 16.39 9.49 11.40
CA THR A 124 17.64 9.22 12.11
C THR A 124 17.78 7.74 12.43
N ASP A 125 18.99 7.28 12.72
CA ASP A 125 19.25 5.87 13.08
C ASP A 125 18.44 5.43 14.32
N THR A 126 18.06 6.37 15.20
CA THR A 126 17.27 6.05 16.39
C THR A 126 15.82 5.68 16.09
N ASP A 127 15.35 5.99 14.89
CA ASP A 127 14.02 5.59 14.39
C ASP A 127 14.02 4.14 13.91
N CYS A 128 15.19 3.52 13.76
CA CYS A 128 15.37 2.14 13.31
C CYS A 128 15.62 1.20 14.50
N GLY A 129 15.24 -0.06 14.32
CA GLY A 129 15.38 -1.11 15.30
C GLY A 129 15.49 -2.49 14.68
N ILE A 130 16.03 -3.42 15.46
CA ILE A 130 16.20 -4.82 15.08
C ILE A 130 15.04 -5.64 15.65
N GLY A 131 14.49 -6.55 14.85
CA GLY A 131 13.46 -7.50 15.24
C GLY A 131 13.49 -8.80 14.46
N GLY A 132 12.38 -9.54 14.48
CA GLY A 132 12.30 -10.93 14.03
C GLY A 132 12.89 -11.91 15.06
N CYS A 133 12.50 -13.19 15.00
CA CYS A 133 12.91 -14.19 16.00
C CYS A 133 14.43 -14.36 16.12
N SER A 134 15.17 -14.17 15.01
CA SER A 134 16.61 -14.38 14.94
C SER A 134 17.38 -13.06 14.79
N GLY A 135 16.71 -11.91 14.96
CA GLY A 135 17.34 -10.59 14.84
C GLY A 135 17.71 -10.20 13.41
N GLN A 136 17.06 -10.81 12.41
CA GLN A 136 17.38 -10.64 11.00
C GLN A 136 16.64 -9.47 10.32
N ILE A 137 15.66 -8.87 11.00
CA ILE A 137 14.85 -7.78 10.45
C ILE A 137 15.36 -6.44 10.97
N CYS A 138 15.68 -5.52 10.06
CA CYS A 138 15.87 -4.10 10.34
C CYS A 138 14.65 -3.34 9.82
N GLY A 139 14.07 -2.47 10.64
CA GLY A 139 12.88 -1.70 10.28
C GLY A 139 12.58 -0.61 11.30
N GLN A 140 11.47 0.11 11.13
CA GLN A 140 11.04 1.14 12.09
C GLN A 140 10.94 0.57 13.51
N LYS A 141 11.59 1.24 14.47
CA LYS A 141 11.73 0.79 15.85
C LYS A 141 10.42 0.46 16.56
N ASP A 142 9.36 1.19 16.24
CA ASP A 142 8.04 0.99 16.84
C ASP A 142 7.20 -0.07 16.14
N LYS A 143 7.55 -0.45 14.91
CA LYS A 143 6.84 -1.48 14.12
C LYS A 143 7.55 -2.83 14.13
N VAL A 144 8.88 -2.80 14.10
CA VAL A 144 9.73 -3.99 13.99
C VAL A 144 9.59 -4.94 15.19
N LYS A 145 9.14 -4.42 16.35
CA LYS A 145 8.84 -5.21 17.55
C LYS A 145 7.61 -6.11 17.39
N ASP A 146 6.69 -5.74 16.52
CA ASP A 146 5.45 -6.48 16.26
C ASP A 146 5.61 -7.47 15.09
N ILE A 147 6.76 -7.43 14.40
CA ILE A 147 7.05 -8.36 13.30
C ILE A 147 7.46 -9.71 13.88
N ILE A 148 6.54 -10.67 13.77
CA ILE A 148 6.78 -12.06 14.11
C ILE A 148 7.19 -12.79 12.82
N THR A 149 8.44 -13.23 12.76
CA THR A 149 8.92 -14.12 11.70
C THR A 149 8.75 -15.57 12.13
N ILE A 150 8.87 -16.51 11.18
CA ILE A 150 9.16 -17.88 11.57
C ILE A 150 10.47 -17.90 12.37
N CYS A 151 10.51 -18.66 13.47
CA CYS A 151 11.73 -18.81 14.26
C CYS A 151 12.65 -19.89 13.67
N GLU A 152 12.99 -19.70 12.39
CA GLU A 152 13.99 -20.51 11.70
C GLU A 152 15.38 -19.99 12.10
N TRP A 153 16.32 -20.93 12.28
CA TRP A 153 17.72 -20.59 12.49
C TRP A 153 18.53 -20.89 11.24
N ARG A 154 19.33 -19.92 10.79
CA ARG A 154 20.30 -20.05 9.71
C ARG A 154 21.64 -19.48 10.15
N GLU A 155 22.74 -20.05 9.66
CA GLU A 155 24.08 -19.69 10.14
C GLU A 155 24.45 -18.23 9.82
N GLU A 156 23.97 -17.71 8.69
CA GLU A 156 24.14 -16.34 8.25
C GLU A 156 23.49 -15.31 9.19
N TYR A 157 22.51 -15.70 10.01
CA TYR A 157 21.84 -14.76 10.92
C TYR A 157 22.78 -14.21 12.00
N ASP A 158 23.83 -14.96 12.36
CA ASP A 158 24.87 -14.45 13.26
C ASP A 158 25.63 -13.25 12.67
N CYS A 159 25.64 -13.10 11.34
CA CYS A 159 26.31 -11.97 10.69
C CYS A 159 25.60 -10.64 10.96
N TYR A 160 24.28 -10.64 11.21
CA TYR A 160 23.55 -9.40 11.55
C TYR A 160 24.01 -8.75 12.87
N ARG A 161 24.76 -9.48 13.71
CA ARG A 161 25.43 -8.91 14.90
C ARG A 161 26.68 -8.09 14.57
N LYS A 162 27.14 -8.11 13.31
CA LYS A 162 28.34 -7.41 12.81
C LYS A 162 28.02 -6.12 12.05
N THR A 163 26.75 -5.74 12.00
CA THR A 163 26.28 -4.52 11.35
C THR A 163 25.26 -3.81 12.24
N ALA A 164 25.02 -2.52 11.98
CA ALA A 164 23.99 -1.73 12.62
C ALA A 164 22.74 -1.64 11.72
N CYS A 165 21.58 -1.51 12.36
CA CYS A 165 20.34 -1.15 11.70
C CYS A 165 20.18 0.37 11.79
N SER A 166 20.33 1.05 10.66
CA SER A 166 20.50 2.52 10.59
C SER A 166 19.58 3.12 9.53
N CYS A 167 19.44 4.45 9.55
CA CYS A 167 18.60 5.17 8.61
C CYS A 167 19.40 5.56 7.36
N VAL A 168 19.24 4.79 6.29
CA VAL A 168 19.92 4.98 5.01
C VAL A 168 18.88 5.35 3.96
N ASP A 169 19.06 6.49 3.29
CA ASP A 169 18.14 7.01 2.29
C ASP A 169 16.67 7.09 2.77
N ASN A 170 16.49 7.53 4.02
CA ASN A 170 15.21 7.61 4.74
C ASN A 170 14.50 6.24 4.89
N LYS A 171 15.25 5.13 4.84
CA LYS A 171 14.79 3.76 5.07
C LYS A 171 15.62 3.07 6.13
N CYS A 172 14.99 2.22 6.94
CA CYS A 172 15.73 1.43 7.92
C CYS A 172 16.39 0.25 7.22
N GLN A 173 17.72 0.23 7.20
CA GLN A 173 18.50 -0.76 6.47
C GLN A 173 19.70 -1.22 7.30
N TRP A 174 20.17 -2.43 7.01
CA TRP A 174 21.44 -2.93 7.53
C TRP A 174 22.60 -2.19 6.86
N GLU A 175 23.55 -1.68 7.64
CA GLU A 175 24.74 -1.06 7.07
C GLU A 175 25.60 -2.10 6.34
N GLU A 176 25.97 -1.81 5.10
CA GLU A 176 26.80 -2.68 4.26
C GLU A 176 28.30 -2.53 4.60
N THR A 177 28.69 -2.95 5.80
CA THR A 177 30.10 -3.00 6.21
C THR A 177 30.81 -4.19 5.57
N SER A 178 32.12 -4.08 5.31
CA SER A 178 32.89 -5.20 4.75
C SER A 178 32.84 -6.43 5.64
N GLU A 179 32.90 -6.26 6.97
CA GLU A 179 32.81 -7.37 7.93
C GLU A 179 31.47 -8.11 7.84
N PHE A 180 30.37 -7.37 7.66
CA PHE A 180 29.04 -7.94 7.50
C PHE A 180 28.89 -8.66 6.16
N LEU A 181 29.27 -8.00 5.06
CA LEU A 181 29.18 -8.56 3.71
C LEU A 181 30.02 -9.83 3.55
N ASP A 182 31.26 -9.81 4.06
CA ASP A 182 32.16 -10.97 4.02
C ASP A 182 31.59 -12.15 4.83
N CYS A 183 31.00 -11.86 6.00
CA CYS A 183 30.35 -12.88 6.83
C CYS A 183 29.15 -13.51 6.10
N ILE A 184 28.25 -12.70 5.55
CA ILE A 184 27.08 -13.18 4.81
C ILE A 184 27.53 -14.00 3.60
N ALA A 185 28.49 -13.52 2.81
CA ALA A 185 29.00 -14.23 1.64
C ALA A 185 29.61 -15.59 2.00
N SER A 186 30.35 -15.68 3.10
CA SER A 186 30.98 -16.92 3.56
C SER A 186 29.96 -17.99 3.99
N LYS A 187 28.84 -17.58 4.61
CA LYS A 187 27.84 -18.49 5.19
C LYS A 187 26.69 -18.82 4.24
N SER A 188 26.31 -17.88 3.37
CA SER A 188 25.29 -18.10 2.32
C SER A 188 25.77 -19.06 1.22
N SER A 189 27.08 -19.09 0.94
CA SER A 189 27.68 -20.01 -0.03
C SER A 189 27.80 -21.46 0.48
N ALA A 190 27.66 -21.69 1.79
CA ALA A 190 27.70 -23.03 2.37
C ALA A 190 26.43 -23.87 2.05
N ALA A 191 25.32 -23.21 1.70
CA ALA A 191 24.06 -23.88 1.37
C ALA A 191 23.99 -24.46 -0.07
N VAL A 192 25.01 -24.23 -0.91
CA VAL A 192 25.03 -24.65 -2.33
C VAL A 192 25.86 -25.92 -2.58
N ILE A 193 26.58 -26.45 -1.57
CA ILE A 193 27.50 -27.59 -1.73
C ILE A 193 27.14 -28.80 -0.83
N THR A 194 25.86 -29.04 -0.57
CA THR A 194 25.38 -30.31 0.01
C THR A 194 24.15 -30.79 -0.72
#